data_AF-A0A8S4G3V1-F1
#
_entry.id   AF-A0A8S4G3V1-F1
#
_cell.length_a   1.000
_cell.length_b   1.000
_cell.length_c   1.000
_cell.angle_alpha   90.00
_cell.angle_beta   90.00
_cell.angle_gamma   90.00
#
_symmetry.space_group_name_H-M   'P 1'
#
loop_
_entity.id
_entity.type
_entity.pdbx_description
1 polymer ?
#
loop_
_entity_poly.entity_id
_entity_poly.type
_entity_poly.pdbx_seq_one_letter_code
_entity_poly.pdbx_strand_id
1 'polypeptide(L)' 'MSPREAQCIQQCPVTSEFNPVCGSDGQEYSNPGRLDCARGCGRGVTLARSGPCPRIPVTDAPAG' A
#
# COMPACT_ATOMS: atom_id res chain seq x y z
N MET A 1 -8.83 1.37 8.82
CA MET A 1 -8.99 2.51 7.90
C MET A 1 -10.33 3.18 8.21
N SER A 2 -10.35 4.50 8.35
CA SER A 2 -11.61 5.23 8.60
C SER A 2 -12.42 5.39 7.30
N PRO A 3 -13.74 5.62 7.36
CA PRO A 3 -14.55 5.87 6.16
C PRO A 3 -14.07 7.10 5.35
N ARG A 4 -13.59 8.14 6.05
CA ARG A 4 -13.08 9.37 5.41
C ARG A 4 -11.77 9.11 4.66
N GLU A 5 -10.86 8.36 5.28
CA GLU A 5 -9.59 7.93 4.66
C GLU A 5 -9.87 7.09 3.41
N ALA A 6 -10.77 6.11 3.51
CA ALA A 6 -11.17 5.28 2.37
C ALA A 6 -11.76 6.11 1.22
N GLN A 7 -12.68 7.03 1.51
CA GLN A 7 -13.31 7.87 0.48
C GLN A 7 -12.31 8.80 -0.20
N CYS A 8 -11.37 9.37 0.55
CA CYS A 8 -10.29 10.18 0.00
C CYS A 8 -9.40 9.36 -0.95
N ILE A 9 -8.99 8.15 -0.54
CA ILE A 9 -8.14 7.28 -1.35
C ILE A 9 -8.82 6.89 -2.67
N GLN A 10 -10.13 6.64 -2.63
CA GLN A 10 -10.91 6.30 -3.82
C GLN A 10 -11.00 7.45 -4.85
N GLN A 11 -10.87 8.70 -4.40
CA GLN A 11 -11.00 9.89 -5.25
C GLN A 11 -9.65 10.42 -5.77
N CYS A 12 -8.54 9.78 -5.42
CA CYS A 12 -7.23 10.27 -5.83
C CYS A 12 -7.03 10.25 -7.35
N PRO A 13 -6.52 11.35 -7.94
CA PRO A 13 -6.17 11.41 -9.35
C PRO A 13 -4.83 10.70 -9.58
N VAL A 14 -4.86 9.37 -9.68
CA VAL A 14 -3.69 8.54 -9.96
C VAL A 14 -3.83 7.85 -11.31
N THR A 15 -2.70 7.53 -11.93
CA THR A 15 -2.70 6.74 -13.17
C THR A 15 -3.07 5.28 -12.87
N SER A 16 -3.52 4.57 -13.90
CA SER A 16 -3.75 3.12 -13.88
C SER A 16 -2.49 2.29 -14.11
N GLU A 17 -1.32 2.95 -14.24
CA GLU A 17 -0.03 2.27 -14.40
C GLU A 17 0.23 1.31 -13.25
N PHE A 18 0.77 0.14 -13.58
CA PHE A 18 1.21 -0.85 -12.61
C PHE A 18 2.73 -0.76 -12.44
N ASN A 19 3.16 -0.16 -11.33
CA ASN A 19 4.55 -0.03 -10.92
C ASN A 19 4.61 -0.21 -9.38
N PRO A 20 4.45 -1.44 -8.88
CA PRO A 20 4.12 -1.68 -7.48
C PRO A 20 5.22 -1.20 -6.54
N VAL A 21 4.80 -0.72 -5.38
CA VAL A 21 5.67 -0.33 -4.26
C VAL A 21 5.14 -0.93 -2.96
N CYS A 22 6.05 -1.15 -2.00
CA CYS A 22 5.67 -1.61 -0.66
C CYS A 22 5.67 -0.43 0.31
N GLY A 23 4.56 -0.25 1.03
CA GLY A 23 4.47 0.71 2.13
C GLY A 23 5.12 0.21 3.42
N SER A 24 5.44 1.12 4.32
CA SER A 24 5.91 0.83 5.68
C SER A 24 4.88 0.08 6.54
N ASP A 25 3.63 0.03 6.09
CA ASP A 25 2.55 -0.74 6.69
C ASP A 25 2.46 -2.17 6.13
N GLY A 26 3.40 -2.58 5.27
CA GLY A 26 3.40 -3.90 4.63
C GLY A 26 2.34 -4.08 3.55
N GLN A 27 1.62 -3.01 3.19
CA GLN A 27 0.65 -3.01 2.10
C GLN A 27 1.35 -2.73 0.77
N GLU A 28 1.05 -3.53 -0.25
CA GLU A 28 1.42 -3.21 -1.62
C GLU A 28 0.49 -2.13 -2.18
N TYR A 29 1.08 -1.09 -2.77
CA TYR A 29 0.38 -0.06 -3.53
C TYR A 29 0.72 -0.25 -5.00
N SER A 30 -0.28 -0.28 -5.89
CA SER A 30 -0.07 -0.66 -7.29
C SER A 30 0.76 0.35 -8.11
N ASN A 31 0.92 1.57 -7.60
CA ASN A 31 1.91 2.54 -8.08
C ASN A 31 2.33 3.52 -6.98
N PRO A 32 3.44 4.27 -7.16
CA PRO A 32 3.88 5.27 -6.18
C PRO A 32 2.83 6.34 -5.89
N GLY A 33 2.06 6.74 -6.92
CA GLY A 33 0.98 7.71 -6.77
C GLY A 33 -0.11 7.26 -5.80
N ARG A 34 -0.42 5.95 -5.75
CA ARG A 34 -1.35 5.39 -4.76
C ARG A 34 -0.81 5.39 -3.34
N LEU A 35 0.50 5.18 -3.15
CA LEU A 35 1.13 5.30 -1.85
C LEU A 35 1.07 6.76 -1.36
N ASP A 36 1.45 7.69 -2.23
CA ASP A 36 1.42 9.13 -1.91
C ASP A 36 -0.01 9.63 -1.64
N CYS A 37 -0.98 9.14 -2.41
CA CYS A 37 -2.40 9.37 -2.19
C CYS A 37 -2.83 8.90 -0.79
N ALA A 38 -2.52 7.66 -0.41
CA ALA A 38 -2.85 7.15 0.91
C ALA A 38 -2.24 8.02 2.00
N ARG A 39 -0.97 8.41 1.86
CA ARG A 39 -0.29 9.32 2.78
C ARG A 39 -1.01 10.67 2.88
N GLY A 40 -1.37 11.28 1.75
CA GLY A 40 -2.13 12.54 1.70
C GLY A 40 -3.52 12.45 2.31
N CYS A 41 -4.15 11.28 2.25
CA CYS A 41 -5.46 10.98 2.85
C CYS A 41 -5.40 10.67 4.36
N GLY A 42 -4.21 10.80 4.98
CA GLY A 42 -4.03 10.61 6.42
C GLY A 42 -3.56 9.21 6.83
N ARG A 43 -3.24 8.33 5.86
CA ARG A 43 -2.55 7.07 6.17
C ARG A 43 -1.13 7.39 6.62
N GLY A 44 -0.73 6.95 7.81
CA GLY A 44 0.64 7.07 8.30
C GLY A 44 1.61 6.10 7.62
N VAL A 45 1.75 6.17 6.28
CA VAL A 45 2.55 5.26 5.47
C VAL A 45 3.69 6.00 4.76
N THR A 46 4.86 5.36 4.70
CA THR A 46 6.00 5.79 3.87
C THR A 46 6.38 4.69 2.89
N LEU A 47 7.19 5.02 1.88
CA LEU A 47 7.78 4.01 1.01
C LEU A 47 8.77 3.15 1.81
N ALA A 48 8.55 1.84 1.87
CA ALA A 48 9.49 0.89 2.47
C ALA A 48 10.48 0.36 1.42
N ARG A 49 9.99 -0.03 0.24
CA ARG A 49 10.82 -0.47 -0.88
C ARG A 49 10.15 -0.19 -2.22
N SER A 50 10.98 0.01 -3.24
CA SER A 50 10.55 -0.12 -4.63
C SER A 50 10.24 -1.59 -4.95
N GLY A 51 9.18 -1.82 -5.72
CA GLY A 51 8.67 -3.16 -6.01
C GLY A 51 7.63 -3.66 -5.00
N PRO A 52 7.01 -4.82 -5.28
CA PRO A 52 5.95 -5.39 -4.46
C PRO A 52 6.42 -5.70 -3.02
N CYS A 53 5.49 -5.80 -2.07
CA CYS A 53 5.88 -6.27 -0.74
C CYS A 53 6.42 -7.70 -0.80
N PRO A 54 7.36 -8.09 0.09
CA PRO A 54 7.76 -9.47 0.20
C PRO A 54 6.52 -10.34 0.41
N ARG A 55 6.33 -11.34 -0.45
CA ARG A 55 5.37 -12.39 -0.15
C ARG A 55 5.97 -13.14 1.02
N ILE A 56 5.35 -13.05 2.20
CA ILE A 56 5.68 -13.98 3.27
C ILE A 56 5.17 -15.33 2.76
N PRO A 57 6.05 -16.29 2.44
CA PRO A 57 5.60 -17.62 2.09
C PRO A 57 4.80 -18.13 3.29
N VAL A 58 3.56 -18.54 3.06
CA VAL A 58 2.69 -19.10 4.10
C VAL A 58 3.18 -20.48 4.59
N THR A 59 4.41 -20.87 4.29
CA THR A 59 4.97 -22.21 4.48
C THR A 59 5.77 -22.42 5.75
N ASP A 60 5.85 -21.45 6.67
CA ASP A 60 6.49 -21.65 7.98
C ASP A 60 5.68 -21.02 9.12
N ALA A 61 4.37 -21.27 9.16
CA ALA A 61 3.68 -21.27 10.45
C ALA A 61 4.08 -22.56 11.18
N PRO A 62 4.77 -22.51 12.34
CA PRO A 62 5.07 -23.72 13.09
C PRO A 62 3.78 -24.31 13.66
N ALA A 63 3.59 -25.59 13.34
CA ALA A 63 2.79 -26.67 13.95
C ALA A 63 1.68 -26.30 14.96
N GLY A 64 0.47 -26.77 14.65
CA GLY A 64 -0.41 -27.40 15.64
C GLY A 64 -0.39 -28.91 15.44
#